data_AF-A0A835Y9G3-F1
#
_entry.id   AF-A0A835Y9G3-F1
#
_cell.length_a   1.000
_cell.length_b   1.000
_cell.length_c   1.000
_cell.angle_alpha   90.00
_cell.angle_beta   90.00
_cell.angle_gamma   90.00
#
_symmetry.space_group_name_H-M   'P 1'
#
loop_
_entity.id
_entity.type
_entity.pdbx_description
1 polymer ?
#
loop_
_entity_poly.entity_id
_entity_poly.type
_entity_poly.pdbx_seq_one_letter_code
_entity_poly.pdbx_strand_id
1 'polypeptide(L)'
;MESRPGVLRDWVLSFRMIGLPYIEPGFATIERVPPSGQSPSGAAASALPTAGGSSSSGSSSSSGSSSSGAAAAAEDRWRSEVHGVLHRVSVPDWIQIMATEGVGSGNSGYRVVEVEVRGYDGRCVRALTLEGGGAALHVPGRRPAPSRRYLELLRGGARHYGLDPAYVAHLDEMLPYQRSDLAANVGRAVAMATIAPLALPLLPPLFVMRSLRERQRARTVGASGSAGGGSGGGSTATAPVSVTAAATAAVGAAKAVSDLPSKASAAVEGLAPPLPAAAKAVSEPAMDRAAAAATAASRRDDGRGPPPPELLRPPSAMPAAVSYYIRTAQALTWAVHDYLVAPVLGSGCESTKQEQR
;
A
#
# COMPACT_ATOMS: atom_id res chain seq x y z
N MET A 1 -9.44 19.72 4.28
CA MET A 1 -9.31 18.38 4.86
C MET A 1 -8.35 18.48 6.03
N GLU A 2 -8.72 17.97 7.20
CA GLU A 2 -7.86 18.01 8.39
C GLU A 2 -6.87 16.85 8.35
N SER A 3 -5.58 17.15 8.47
CA SER A 3 -4.49 16.17 8.39
C SER A 3 -3.50 16.41 9.52
N ARG A 4 -3.03 15.34 10.20
CA ARG A 4 -2.09 15.43 11.32
C ARG A 4 -1.04 14.34 11.27
N PRO A 5 0.25 14.62 11.51
CA PRO A 5 1.28 13.59 11.57
C PRO A 5 1.15 12.74 12.84
N GLY A 6 1.50 11.46 12.73
CA GLY A 6 1.42 10.51 13.84
C GLY A 6 2.32 9.29 13.66
N VAL A 7 2.44 8.52 14.74
CA VAL A 7 3.22 7.27 14.82
C VAL A 7 2.29 6.12 15.13
N LEU A 8 2.46 5.04 14.37
CA LEU A 8 1.81 3.75 14.58
C LEU A 8 2.87 2.76 15.10
N ARG A 9 2.76 2.36 16.37
CA ARG A 9 3.70 1.44 17.05
C ARG A 9 3.28 -0.02 16.91
N ASP A 10 4.26 -0.92 16.97
CA ASP A 10 4.11 -2.37 16.77
C ASP A 10 3.73 -2.75 15.32
N TRP A 11 4.09 -1.87 14.39
CA TRP A 11 3.92 -2.07 12.95
C TRP A 11 5.20 -1.71 12.22
N VAL A 12 5.41 -2.35 11.08
CA VAL A 12 6.54 -2.08 10.17
C VAL A 12 6.04 -1.73 8.78
N LEU A 13 6.69 -0.76 8.14
CA LEU A 13 6.47 -0.44 6.74
C LEU A 13 7.14 -1.51 5.88
N SER A 14 6.37 -2.11 4.99
CA SER A 14 6.81 -3.18 4.10
C SER A 14 6.37 -2.85 2.68
N PHE A 15 7.11 -3.30 1.67
CA PHE A 15 6.73 -3.15 0.27
C PHE A 15 6.19 -4.45 -0.34
N ARG A 16 5.85 -5.43 0.50
CA ARG A 16 5.48 -6.78 0.08
C ARG A 16 4.12 -6.89 -0.60
N MET A 17 3.32 -5.83 -0.68
CA MET A 17 2.10 -5.88 -1.47
C MET A 17 2.44 -6.13 -2.94
N ILE A 18 1.86 -7.19 -3.51
CA ILE A 18 2.14 -7.64 -4.86
C ILE A 18 1.70 -6.57 -5.87
N GLY A 19 2.65 -6.12 -6.67
CA GLY A 19 2.37 -5.33 -7.86
C GLY A 19 2.67 -6.08 -9.15
N LEU A 20 2.92 -5.31 -10.22
CA LEU A 20 3.25 -5.85 -11.54
C LEU A 20 4.77 -5.92 -11.70
N PRO A 21 5.33 -7.07 -12.11
CA PRO A 21 6.77 -7.21 -12.33
C PRO A 21 7.29 -6.17 -13.34
N TYR A 22 8.49 -5.66 -13.11
CA TYR A 22 9.18 -4.63 -13.91
C TYR A 22 8.52 -3.24 -14.00
N ILE A 23 7.27 -3.07 -13.55
CA ILE A 23 6.56 -1.79 -13.58
C ILE A 23 6.57 -1.16 -12.18
N GLU A 24 5.91 -1.84 -11.24
CA GLU A 24 5.78 -1.49 -9.82
C GLU A 24 5.75 -2.83 -9.05
N PRO A 25 6.90 -3.44 -8.75
CA PRO A 25 6.95 -4.83 -8.26
C PRO A 25 6.44 -4.98 -6.82
N GLY A 26 6.47 -3.91 -6.03
CA GLY A 26 5.97 -3.85 -4.67
C GLY A 26 5.29 -2.52 -4.35
N PHE A 27 4.18 -2.59 -3.61
CA PHE A 27 3.49 -1.44 -3.02
C PHE A 27 3.64 -1.44 -1.50
N ALA A 28 3.49 -0.27 -0.88
CA ALA A 28 3.55 -0.19 0.58
C ALA A 28 2.38 -0.95 1.21
N THR A 29 2.67 -1.62 2.31
CA THR A 29 1.72 -2.13 3.28
C THR A 29 2.33 -1.93 4.65
N ILE A 30 1.49 -1.99 5.68
CA ILE A 30 1.95 -2.17 7.04
C ILE A 30 1.84 -3.64 7.42
N GLU A 31 2.73 -4.14 8.26
CA GLU A 31 2.66 -5.49 8.84
C GLU A 31 2.81 -5.38 10.36
N ARG A 32 2.06 -6.18 11.13
CA ARG A 32 2.23 -6.22 12.58
C ARG A 32 3.56 -6.85 12.93
N VAL A 33 4.27 -6.24 13.87
CA VAL A 33 5.49 -6.80 14.43
C VAL A 33 5.11 -7.91 15.40
N PRO A 34 5.65 -9.14 15.26
CA PRO A 34 5.42 -10.18 16.24
C PRO A 34 5.87 -9.70 17.62
N PRO A 35 5.12 -9.98 18.70
CA PRO A 35 5.57 -9.65 20.04
C PRO A 35 6.92 -10.33 20.29
N SER A 36 7.93 -9.54 20.65
CA SER A 36 9.36 -9.89 20.72
C SER A 36 9.74 -11.00 21.74
N GLY A 37 8.77 -11.76 22.24
CA GLY A 37 8.95 -12.93 23.11
C GLY A 37 8.45 -14.26 22.52
N GLN A 38 7.93 -14.26 21.28
CA GLN A 38 7.62 -15.49 20.55
C GLN A 38 8.62 -15.65 19.41
N SER A 39 9.87 -16.05 19.74
CA SER A 39 10.65 -16.78 18.75
C SER A 39 9.77 -17.90 18.19
N PRO A 40 9.75 -18.14 16.87
CA PRO A 40 9.07 -19.30 16.28
C PRO A 40 9.76 -20.56 16.81
N SER A 41 9.34 -20.98 18.01
CA SER A 41 9.84 -22.15 18.70
C SER A 41 9.38 -23.37 17.92
N GLY A 42 10.29 -23.93 17.13
CA GLY A 42 10.33 -25.37 16.89
C GLY A 42 9.44 -25.91 15.78
N ALA A 43 9.44 -25.31 14.58
CA ALA A 43 9.09 -26.06 13.37
C ALA A 43 10.37 -26.65 12.74
N ALA A 44 10.76 -27.82 13.24
CA ALA A 44 11.55 -28.86 12.57
C ALA A 44 12.88 -28.45 11.91
N ALA A 45 13.91 -28.21 12.72
CA ALA A 45 15.29 -28.55 12.35
C ALA A 45 15.76 -29.63 13.33
N SER A 46 15.61 -30.89 12.92
CA SER A 46 16.13 -32.04 13.65
C SER A 46 17.65 -31.95 13.70
N ALA A 47 18.20 -31.89 14.91
CA ALA A 47 19.63 -31.77 15.17
C ALA A 47 20.33 -33.12 15.00
N LEU A 48 21.46 -33.12 14.28
CA LEU A 48 22.57 -34.05 14.52
C LEU A 48 23.55 -33.40 15.52
N PRO A 49 24.09 -34.14 16.50
CA PRO A 49 25.05 -33.59 17.44
C PRO A 49 26.45 -33.61 16.85
N THR A 50 27.16 -32.47 16.89
CA THR A 50 28.62 -32.46 16.72
C THR A 50 29.23 -31.82 17.96
N ALA A 51 30.09 -32.61 18.60
CA ALA A 51 30.79 -32.26 19.82
C ALA A 51 32.05 -31.44 19.53
N GLY A 52 32.40 -30.59 20.50
CA GLY A 52 33.79 -30.26 20.85
C GLY A 52 34.32 -28.94 20.32
N GLY A 53 34.83 -28.10 21.23
CA GLY A 53 35.82 -27.07 20.86
C GLY A 53 35.83 -25.78 21.68
N SER A 54 36.44 -25.87 22.88
CA SER A 54 37.32 -24.86 23.52
C SER A 54 37.04 -23.36 23.40
N SER A 55 36.78 -22.79 24.58
CA SER A 55 36.91 -21.39 24.99
C SER A 55 38.26 -20.74 24.66
N SER A 56 38.22 -19.54 24.09
CA SER A 56 39.30 -18.55 24.24
C SER A 56 38.71 -17.17 24.50
N SER A 57 39.08 -16.63 25.66
CA SER A 57 38.74 -15.30 26.16
C SER A 57 39.74 -14.30 25.61
N GLY A 58 39.31 -13.47 24.65
CA GLY A 58 40.06 -12.32 24.14
C GLY A 58 39.31 -11.04 24.44
N SER A 59 39.72 -10.34 25.49
CA SER A 59 39.25 -8.99 25.83
C SER A 59 40.01 -7.96 24.99
N SER A 60 39.40 -7.48 23.90
CA SER A 60 39.88 -6.32 23.15
C SER A 60 38.96 -5.13 23.41
N SER A 61 39.50 -4.14 24.12
CA SER A 61 38.95 -2.81 24.31
C SER A 61 38.92 -2.05 22.98
N SER A 62 37.72 -1.86 22.40
CA SER A 62 37.47 -1.01 21.24
C SER A 62 36.82 0.30 21.67
N SER A 63 37.66 1.30 21.97
CA SER A 63 37.28 2.71 21.99
C SER A 63 37.30 3.24 20.56
N GLY A 64 36.14 3.34 19.91
CA GLY A 64 35.99 4.03 18.63
C GLY A 64 34.73 3.62 17.86
N SER A 65 33.99 4.62 17.36
CA SER A 65 32.75 4.53 16.57
C SER A 65 31.42 4.53 17.34
N SER A 66 31.14 5.65 18.01
CA SER A 66 29.81 5.97 18.56
C SER A 66 28.75 6.33 17.49
N SER A 67 29.10 6.37 16.20
CA SER A 67 28.14 6.65 15.11
C SER A 67 27.42 5.41 14.58
N SER A 68 27.99 4.20 14.72
CA SER A 68 27.35 2.95 14.24
C SER A 68 26.21 2.49 15.14
N GLY A 69 26.32 2.72 16.46
CA GLY A 69 25.28 2.34 17.43
C GLY A 69 23.98 3.13 17.26
N ALA A 70 24.07 4.43 16.96
CA ALA A 70 22.90 5.27 16.73
C ALA A 70 22.17 4.89 15.43
N ALA A 71 22.91 4.56 14.36
CA ALA A 71 22.32 4.11 13.10
C ALA A 71 21.64 2.74 13.24
N ALA A 72 22.27 1.80 13.96
CA ALA A 72 21.67 0.49 14.26
C ALA A 72 20.40 0.63 15.13
N ALA A 73 20.43 1.49 16.14
CA ALA A 73 19.26 1.78 16.98
C ALA A 73 18.12 2.45 16.18
N ALA A 74 18.45 3.33 15.24
CA ALA A 74 17.47 3.92 14.34
C ALA A 74 16.86 2.86 13.39
N GLU A 75 17.67 1.95 12.86
CA GLU A 75 17.17 0.87 12.00
C GLU A 75 16.23 -0.07 12.77
N ASP A 76 16.57 -0.40 14.02
CA ASP A 76 15.69 -1.19 14.89
C ASP A 76 14.41 -0.45 15.26
N ARG A 77 14.46 0.89 15.42
CA ARG A 77 13.26 1.73 15.63
C ARG A 77 12.27 1.55 14.48
N TRP A 78 12.72 1.69 13.22
CA TRP A 78 11.85 1.59 12.04
C TRP A 78 11.34 0.18 11.73
N ARG A 79 11.87 -0.84 12.42
CA ARG A 79 11.32 -2.21 12.41
C ARG A 79 10.14 -2.37 13.37
N SER A 80 9.85 -1.37 14.19
CA SER A 80 8.81 -1.42 15.24
C SER A 80 7.79 -0.30 15.19
N GLU A 81 7.99 0.72 14.35
CA GLU A 81 7.01 1.78 14.15
C GLU A 81 6.95 2.32 12.73
N VAL A 82 5.78 2.82 12.36
CA VAL A 82 5.50 3.47 11.07
C VAL A 82 5.02 4.89 11.33
N HIS A 83 5.69 5.86 10.73
CA HIS A 83 5.23 7.24 10.76
C HIS A 83 4.34 7.51 9.55
N GLY A 84 3.27 8.26 9.77
CA GLY A 84 2.29 8.56 8.73
C GLY A 84 1.41 9.76 9.07
N VAL A 85 0.34 9.91 8.32
CA VAL A 85 -0.58 11.05 8.44
C VAL A 85 -1.99 10.53 8.68
N LEU A 86 -2.62 11.03 9.73
CA LEU A 86 -4.05 10.84 9.97
C LEU A 86 -4.82 11.83 9.12
N HIS A 87 -5.73 11.32 8.30
CA HIS A 87 -6.65 12.13 7.51
C HIS A 87 -8.07 12.00 8.03
N ARG A 88 -8.73 13.13 8.24
CA ARG A 88 -10.17 13.14 8.49
C ARG A 88 -10.92 13.11 7.16
N VAL A 89 -11.59 11.99 6.90
CA VAL A 89 -12.38 11.74 5.68
C VAL A 89 -13.86 11.62 5.99
N SER A 90 -14.71 11.93 5.01
CA SER A 90 -16.13 11.62 5.09
C SER A 90 -16.38 10.12 4.86
N VAL A 91 -17.54 9.61 5.27
CA VAL A 91 -17.91 8.20 5.02
C VAL A 91 -17.96 7.88 3.52
N PRO A 92 -18.57 8.72 2.64
CA PRO A 92 -18.51 8.51 1.19
C PRO A 92 -17.08 8.47 0.62
N ASP A 93 -16.19 9.35 1.09
CA ASP A 93 -14.80 9.37 0.63
C ASP A 93 -14.06 8.10 1.09
N TRP A 94 -14.31 7.63 2.32
CA TRP A 94 -13.75 6.38 2.83
C TRP A 94 -14.19 5.17 1.98
N ILE A 95 -15.47 5.12 1.61
CA ILE A 95 -16.01 4.10 0.69
C ILE A 95 -15.29 4.15 -0.66
N GLN A 96 -15.04 5.35 -1.18
CA GLN A 96 -14.31 5.51 -2.43
C GLN A 96 -12.85 5.06 -2.31
N ILE A 97 -12.16 5.40 -1.22
CA ILE A 97 -10.79 4.95 -0.92
C ILE A 97 -10.73 3.43 -0.89
N MET A 98 -11.66 2.78 -0.16
CA MET A 98 -11.74 1.32 -0.12
C MET A 98 -11.90 0.72 -1.52
N ALA A 99 -12.75 1.30 -2.35
CA ALA A 99 -12.97 0.81 -3.71
C ALA A 99 -11.73 0.97 -4.61
N THR A 100 -10.99 2.08 -4.50
CA THR A 100 -9.79 2.33 -5.33
C THR A 100 -8.59 1.50 -4.90
N GLU A 101 -8.49 1.19 -3.61
CA GLU A 101 -7.42 0.35 -3.05
C GLU A 101 -7.73 -1.15 -3.21
N GLY A 102 -8.86 -1.51 -3.83
CA GLY A 102 -9.22 -2.91 -4.07
C GLY A 102 -9.67 -3.66 -2.82
N VAL A 103 -10.09 -2.95 -1.78
CA VAL A 103 -10.67 -3.52 -0.55
C VAL A 103 -11.95 -4.26 -0.91
N GLY A 104 -12.09 -5.50 -0.45
CA GLY A 104 -13.25 -6.36 -0.75
C GLY A 104 -13.07 -7.30 -1.93
N SER A 105 -11.87 -7.41 -2.49
CA SER A 105 -11.52 -8.41 -3.51
C SER A 105 -11.30 -9.81 -2.90
N GLY A 106 -11.95 -10.14 -1.79
CA GLY A 106 -11.71 -11.38 -1.03
C GLY A 106 -10.39 -11.34 -0.28
N ASN A 107 -9.56 -12.38 -0.43
CA ASN A 107 -8.23 -12.45 0.20
C ASN A 107 -7.13 -11.74 -0.63
N SER A 108 -7.46 -11.17 -1.79
CA SER A 108 -6.54 -10.34 -2.58
C SER A 108 -6.79 -8.85 -2.32
N GLY A 109 -5.74 -8.04 -2.35
CA GLY A 109 -5.78 -6.60 -2.04
C GLY A 109 -5.60 -6.27 -0.56
N TYR A 110 -6.04 -5.06 -0.18
CA TYR A 110 -5.99 -4.60 1.21
C TYR A 110 -7.24 -5.03 1.99
N ARG A 111 -7.06 -5.16 3.31
CA ARG A 111 -8.14 -5.26 4.31
C ARG A 111 -8.13 -4.02 5.19
N VAL A 112 -9.31 -3.64 5.68
CA VAL A 112 -9.43 -2.58 6.68
C VAL A 112 -9.03 -3.12 8.03
N VAL A 113 -8.15 -2.39 8.72
CA VAL A 113 -7.80 -2.67 10.11
C VAL A 113 -7.95 -1.41 10.95
N GLU A 114 -8.39 -1.62 12.17
CA GLU A 114 -8.41 -0.57 13.18
C GLU A 114 -7.04 -0.51 13.87
N VAL A 115 -6.54 0.72 14.01
CA VAL A 115 -5.25 1.01 14.63
C VAL A 115 -5.37 2.14 15.63
N GLU A 116 -4.48 2.14 16.62
CA GLU A 116 -4.27 3.26 17.52
C GLU A 116 -3.01 4.00 17.09
N VAL A 117 -3.17 5.28 16.76
CA VAL A 117 -2.06 6.12 16.29
C VAL A 117 -1.81 7.20 17.31
N ARG A 118 -0.54 7.41 17.68
CA ARG A 118 -0.12 8.51 18.53
C ARG A 118 0.26 9.70 17.66
N GLY A 119 -0.55 10.75 17.68
CA GLY A 119 -0.24 12.02 17.03
C GLY A 119 1.02 12.66 17.61
N TYR A 120 1.71 13.47 16.80
CA TYR A 120 2.90 14.20 17.28
C TYR A 120 2.53 15.27 18.32
N ASP A 121 1.25 15.65 18.39
CA ASP A 121 0.68 16.48 19.47
C ASP A 121 0.49 15.71 20.79
N GLY A 122 0.91 14.43 20.84
CA GLY A 122 0.84 13.57 22.01
C GLY A 122 -0.51 12.87 22.20
N ARG A 123 -1.51 13.15 21.36
CA ARG A 123 -2.85 12.53 21.48
C ARG A 123 -2.88 11.16 20.84
N CYS A 124 -3.58 10.20 21.45
CA CYS A 124 -3.89 8.91 20.84
C CYS A 124 -5.22 8.99 20.08
N VAL A 125 -5.26 8.46 18.86
CA VAL A 125 -6.44 8.47 18.00
C VAL A 125 -6.67 7.07 17.44
N ARG A 126 -7.88 6.55 17.62
CA ARG A 126 -8.35 5.35 16.90
C ARG A 126 -8.64 5.71 15.45
N ALA A 127 -8.01 5.02 14.52
CA ALA A 127 -8.11 5.28 13.09
C ALA A 127 -8.31 3.97 12.31
N LEU A 128 -8.82 4.11 11.10
CA LEU A 128 -8.88 3.02 10.13
C LEU A 128 -7.71 3.18 9.16
N THR A 129 -7.08 2.05 8.84
CA THR A 129 -6.03 1.98 7.84
C THR A 129 -6.17 0.71 7.01
N LEU A 130 -5.34 0.59 5.99
CA LEU A 130 -5.32 -0.53 5.06
C LEU A 130 -4.06 -1.36 5.25
N GLU A 131 -4.26 -2.66 5.41
CA GLU A 131 -3.19 -3.65 5.55
C GLU A 131 -3.31 -4.69 4.42
N GLY A 132 -2.20 -5.12 3.85
CA GLY A 132 -2.20 -6.14 2.81
C GLY A 132 -2.76 -7.48 3.27
N GLY A 133 -3.69 -8.04 2.50
CA GLY A 133 -4.17 -9.41 2.67
C GLY A 133 -3.05 -10.40 2.42
N GLY A 134 -2.95 -11.46 3.24
CA GLY A 134 -1.82 -12.40 3.16
C GLY A 134 -1.63 -13.04 1.77
N ALA A 135 -2.70 -13.27 1.01
CA ALA A 135 -2.61 -13.81 -0.35
C ALA A 135 -2.23 -12.76 -1.42
N ALA A 136 -2.21 -11.47 -1.05
CA ALA A 136 -1.74 -10.35 -1.86
C ALA A 136 -0.33 -9.89 -1.48
N LEU A 137 0.31 -10.56 -0.52
CA LEU A 137 1.70 -10.31 -0.16
C LEU A 137 2.62 -11.26 -0.93
N HIS A 138 3.78 -10.76 -1.32
CA HIS A 138 4.89 -11.58 -1.78
C HIS A 138 5.24 -12.63 -0.73
N VAL A 139 5.78 -13.77 -1.16
CA VAL A 139 6.22 -14.83 -0.25
C VAL A 139 7.19 -14.28 0.82
N PRO A 140 7.15 -14.81 2.06
CA PRO A 140 8.10 -14.41 3.09
C PRO A 140 9.54 -14.51 2.59
N GLY A 141 10.36 -13.51 2.92
CA GLY A 141 11.76 -13.42 2.47
C GLY A 141 11.97 -12.58 1.21
N ARG A 142 10.99 -12.51 0.30
CA ARG A 142 11.09 -11.59 -0.86
C ARG A 142 10.88 -10.15 -0.41
N ARG A 143 11.82 -9.27 -0.73
CA ARG A 143 11.80 -7.83 -0.40
C ARG A 143 11.74 -7.00 -1.68
N PRO A 144 10.56 -6.88 -2.31
CA PRO A 144 10.45 -6.08 -3.52
C PRO A 144 10.75 -4.60 -3.21
N ALA A 145 11.56 -3.96 -4.03
CA ALA A 145 11.85 -2.54 -3.94
C ALA A 145 10.69 -1.73 -4.57
N PRO A 146 10.26 -0.62 -3.94
CA PRO A 146 9.24 0.25 -4.52
C PRO A 146 9.75 0.92 -5.80
N SER A 147 8.84 1.31 -6.68
CA SER A 147 9.21 2.12 -7.85
C SER A 147 9.74 3.50 -7.43
N ARG A 148 10.63 4.09 -8.23
CA ARG A 148 11.16 5.44 -7.97
C ARG A 148 10.04 6.48 -7.81
N ARG A 149 9.06 6.46 -8.72
CA ARG A 149 7.88 7.33 -8.68
C ARG A 149 7.14 7.20 -7.34
N TYR A 150 6.89 5.96 -6.91
CA TYR A 150 6.17 5.69 -5.68
C TYR A 150 6.94 6.18 -4.44
N LEU A 151 8.25 5.95 -4.43
CA LEU A 151 9.11 6.38 -3.33
C LEU A 151 9.24 7.91 -3.26
N GLU A 152 9.28 8.60 -4.40
CA GLU A 152 9.23 10.06 -4.46
C GLU A 152 7.92 10.62 -3.89
N LEU A 153 6.78 9.97 -4.16
CA LEU A 153 5.48 10.35 -3.57
C LEU A 153 5.49 10.17 -2.05
N LEU A 154 6.03 9.06 -1.53
CA LEU A 154 6.13 8.81 -0.09
C LEU A 154 7.01 9.87 0.59
N ARG A 155 8.20 10.15 0.03
CA ARG A 155 9.13 11.14 0.55
C ARG A 155 8.55 12.56 0.48
N GLY A 156 7.90 12.90 -0.63
CA GLY A 156 7.25 14.19 -0.83
C GLY A 156 6.13 14.41 0.19
N GLY A 157 5.25 13.41 0.37
CA GLY A 157 4.19 13.45 1.37
C GLY A 157 4.73 13.54 2.79
N ALA A 158 5.76 12.76 3.12
CA ALA A 158 6.38 12.78 4.44
C ALA A 158 6.94 14.17 4.82
N ARG A 159 7.64 14.81 3.87
CA ARG A 159 8.14 16.18 4.07
C ARG A 159 7.02 17.22 4.12
N HIS A 160 6.04 17.10 3.24
CA HIS A 160 4.92 18.04 3.15
C HIS A 160 4.14 18.11 4.47
N TYR A 161 3.91 16.97 5.12
CA TYR A 161 3.18 16.90 6.39
C TYR A 161 4.09 17.00 7.63
N GLY A 162 5.39 17.25 7.46
CA GLY A 162 6.33 17.42 8.56
C GLY A 162 6.47 16.17 9.44
N LEU A 163 6.61 14.99 8.83
CA LEU A 163 6.97 13.78 9.58
C LEU A 163 8.35 13.92 10.24
N ASP A 164 8.61 13.07 11.22
CA ASP A 164 9.88 13.00 11.95
C ASP A 164 11.07 13.03 10.98
N PRO A 165 12.01 13.98 11.12
CA PRO A 165 13.16 14.10 10.22
C PRO A 165 14.00 12.82 10.11
N ALA A 166 14.13 12.05 11.20
CA ALA A 166 14.86 10.79 11.18
C ALA A 166 14.11 9.72 10.38
N TYR A 167 12.78 9.72 10.41
CA TYR A 167 11.97 8.85 9.56
C TYR A 167 12.03 9.26 8.08
N VAL A 168 12.05 10.57 7.79
CA VAL A 168 12.26 11.07 6.43
C VAL A 168 13.63 10.63 5.91
N ALA A 169 14.69 10.74 6.72
CA ALA A 169 16.02 10.24 6.37
C ALA A 169 16.01 8.74 6.08
N HIS A 170 15.30 7.95 6.90
CA HIS A 170 15.10 6.52 6.63
C HIS A 170 14.42 6.26 5.28
N LEU A 171 13.36 7.00 4.94
CA LEU A 171 12.73 6.90 3.61
C LEU A 171 13.68 7.32 2.48
N ASP A 172 14.58 8.27 2.72
CA ASP A 172 15.59 8.72 1.75
C ASP A 172 16.69 7.68 1.51
N GLU A 173 17.01 6.87 2.50
CA GLU A 173 17.96 5.75 2.38
C GLU A 173 17.40 4.56 1.60
N MET A 174 16.07 4.42 1.51
CA MET A 174 15.44 3.36 0.74
C MET A 174 15.85 3.46 -0.74
N LEU A 175 16.26 2.33 -1.31
CA LEU A 175 16.65 2.28 -2.71
C LEU A 175 15.42 1.99 -3.57
N PRO A 176 15.15 2.82 -4.59
CA PRO A 176 14.10 2.50 -5.55
C PRO A 176 14.53 1.30 -6.40
N TYR A 177 13.53 0.57 -6.89
CA TYR A 177 13.71 -0.39 -7.95
C TYR A 177 14.34 0.29 -9.18
N GLN A 178 15.50 -0.21 -9.60
CA GLN A 178 16.20 0.26 -10.80
C GLN A 178 15.84 -0.62 -11.98
N ARG A 179 15.33 0.00 -13.04
CA ARG A 179 15.08 -0.67 -14.31
C ARG A 179 16.39 -0.72 -15.08
N SER A 180 16.83 -1.91 -15.49
CA SER A 180 17.72 -2.01 -16.64
C SER A 180 16.87 -1.91 -17.90
N ASP A 181 17.14 -0.92 -18.76
CA ASP A 181 16.22 -0.52 -19.84
C ASP A 181 15.88 -1.69 -20.79
N LEU A 182 16.85 -2.57 -21.08
CA LEU A 182 16.63 -3.71 -21.97
C LEU A 182 15.82 -4.83 -21.29
N ALA A 183 16.21 -5.21 -20.07
CA ALA A 183 15.54 -6.28 -19.33
C ALA A 183 14.11 -5.88 -18.95
N ALA A 184 13.89 -4.62 -18.57
CA ALA A 184 12.58 -4.10 -18.23
C ALA A 184 11.63 -4.09 -19.43
N ASN A 185 12.12 -3.74 -20.63
CA ASN A 185 11.30 -3.75 -21.84
C ASN A 185 10.91 -5.18 -22.25
N VAL A 186 11.86 -6.12 -22.21
CA VAL A 186 11.59 -7.53 -22.51
C VAL A 186 10.66 -8.14 -21.45
N GLY A 187 10.96 -7.93 -20.17
CA GLY A 187 10.13 -8.41 -19.06
C GLY A 187 8.70 -7.87 -19.12
N ARG A 188 8.52 -6.59 -19.47
CA ARG A 188 7.19 -5.99 -19.70
C ARG A 188 6.48 -6.63 -20.89
N ALA A 189 7.18 -6.86 -22.00
CA ALA A 189 6.59 -7.50 -23.17
C ALA A 189 6.11 -8.92 -22.85
N VAL A 190 6.91 -9.70 -22.12
CA VAL A 190 6.55 -11.07 -21.67
C VAL A 190 5.37 -11.03 -20.69
N ALA A 191 5.38 -10.12 -19.72
CA ALA A 191 4.28 -9.98 -18.77
C ALA A 191 2.97 -9.61 -19.49
N MET A 192 3.01 -8.65 -20.42
CA MET A 192 1.84 -8.28 -21.22
C MET A 192 1.37 -9.41 -22.14
N ALA A 193 2.28 -10.14 -22.79
CA ALA A 193 1.95 -11.29 -23.62
C ALA A 193 1.29 -12.43 -22.83
N THR A 194 1.60 -12.55 -21.54
CA THR A 194 1.01 -13.52 -20.62
C THR A 194 -0.36 -13.06 -20.11
N ILE A 195 -0.49 -11.79 -19.70
CA ILE A 195 -1.72 -11.25 -19.13
C ILE A 195 -2.78 -10.99 -20.19
N ALA A 196 -2.40 -10.46 -21.37
CA ALA A 196 -3.36 -9.99 -22.37
C ALA A 196 -4.34 -11.08 -22.85
N PRO A 197 -3.91 -12.33 -23.16
CA PRO A 197 -4.83 -13.40 -23.54
C PRO A 197 -5.81 -13.76 -22.43
N LEU A 198 -5.36 -13.73 -21.17
CA LEU A 198 -6.24 -13.95 -20.03
C LEU A 198 -7.25 -12.79 -19.90
N ALA A 199 -6.80 -11.54 -20.02
CA ALA A 199 -7.61 -10.35 -19.75
C ALA A 199 -8.66 -10.06 -20.84
N LEU A 200 -8.38 -10.43 -22.09
CA LEU A 200 -9.25 -10.19 -23.24
C LEU A 200 -10.72 -10.61 -23.03
N PRO A 201 -11.05 -11.83 -22.53
CA PRO A 201 -12.43 -12.25 -22.28
C PRO A 201 -13.16 -11.46 -21.20
N LEU A 202 -12.46 -10.69 -20.35
CA LEU A 202 -13.10 -9.84 -19.34
C LEU A 202 -13.53 -8.47 -19.86
N LEU A 203 -13.03 -8.04 -21.02
CA LEU A 203 -13.36 -6.71 -21.55
C LEU A 203 -14.86 -6.54 -21.86
N PRO A 204 -15.55 -7.50 -22.54
CA PRO A 204 -16.98 -7.35 -22.81
C PRO A 204 -17.87 -7.21 -21.56
N PRO A 205 -17.77 -8.07 -20.51
CA PRO A 205 -18.62 -7.91 -19.33
C PRO A 205 -18.29 -6.62 -18.55
N LEU A 206 -17.03 -6.20 -18.49
CA LEU A 206 -16.66 -4.93 -17.86
C LEU A 206 -17.27 -3.72 -18.58
N PHE A 207 -17.25 -3.73 -19.92
CA PHE A 207 -17.87 -2.67 -20.72
C PHE A 207 -19.40 -2.62 -20.52
N VAL A 208 -20.06 -3.78 -20.50
CA VAL A 208 -21.51 -3.87 -20.22
C VAL A 208 -21.82 -3.33 -18.83
N MET A 209 -21.12 -3.76 -17.79
CA MET A 209 -21.34 -3.29 -16.41
C MET A 209 -21.13 -1.78 -16.27
N ARG A 210 -20.10 -1.23 -16.94
CA ARG A 210 -19.86 0.22 -16.97
C ARG A 210 -21.02 0.97 -17.61
N SER A 211 -21.50 0.50 -18.77
CA SER A 211 -22.64 1.11 -19.47
C SER A 211 -23.92 1.11 -18.63
N LEU A 212 -24.16 0.05 -17.85
CA LEU A 212 -25.32 -0.06 -16.96
C LEU A 212 -25.22 0.91 -15.78
N ARG A 213 -24.04 1.09 -15.18
CA ARG A 213 -23.83 2.06 -14.10
C ARG A 213 -24.02 3.50 -14.56
N GLU A 214 -23.54 3.84 -15.75
CA GLU A 214 -23.75 5.17 -16.35
C GLU A 214 -25.25 5.44 -16.58
N ARG A 215 -26.02 4.44 -17.06
CA ARG A 215 -27.49 4.53 -17.18
C ARG A 215 -28.20 4.69 -15.84
N GLN A 216 -27.75 3.99 -14.79
CA GLN A 216 -28.33 4.14 -13.45
C GLN A 216 -28.09 5.53 -12.88
N ARG A 217 -26.87 6.08 -13.02
CA ARG A 217 -26.54 7.45 -12.59
C ARG A 217 -27.39 8.50 -13.31
N ALA A 218 -27.60 8.34 -14.61
CA ALA A 218 -28.47 9.24 -15.38
C ALA A 218 -29.93 9.21 -14.88
N ARG A 219 -30.45 8.03 -14.51
CA ARG A 219 -31.81 7.89 -13.96
C ARG A 219 -31.96 8.54 -12.58
N THR A 220 -30.98 8.40 -11.70
CA THR A 220 -31.04 9.02 -10.36
C THR A 220 -30.99 10.55 -10.42
N VAL A 221 -30.20 11.13 -11.33
CA VAL A 221 -30.14 12.58 -11.53
C VAL A 221 -31.43 13.09 -12.18
N GLY A 222 -31.98 12.36 -13.15
CA GLY A 222 -33.25 12.72 -13.80
C GLY A 222 -34.49 12.62 -12.90
N ALA A 223 -34.55 11.61 -12.03
CA ALA A 223 -35.66 11.43 -11.09
C ALA A 223 -35.72 12.50 -10.00
N SER A 224 -34.57 13.08 -9.60
CA SER A 224 -34.51 14.20 -8.66
C SER A 224 -34.95 15.54 -9.28
N GLY A 225 -34.97 15.66 -10.61
CA GLY A 225 -35.35 16.88 -11.33
C GLY A 225 -36.81 16.90 -11.82
N SER A 226 -37.53 15.78 -11.73
CA SER A 226 -38.88 15.61 -12.32
C SER A 226 -39.98 15.57 -11.25
N ALA A 227 -39.98 16.55 -10.35
CA ALA A 227 -41.11 16.84 -9.46
C ALA A 227 -41.91 18.09 -9.90
N GLY A 228 -41.69 18.59 -11.13
CA GLY A 228 -42.36 19.78 -11.64
C GLY A 228 -42.72 19.70 -13.12
N GLY A 229 -43.97 19.33 -13.40
CA GLY A 229 -44.73 19.80 -14.57
C GLY A 229 -44.54 19.09 -15.91
N GLY A 230 -45.67 18.70 -16.51
CA GLY A 230 -45.80 18.75 -17.98
C GLY A 230 -46.09 17.43 -18.68
N SER A 231 -47.38 17.20 -18.94
CA SER A 231 -47.93 16.28 -19.95
C SER A 231 -47.39 16.58 -21.36
N GLY A 232 -47.02 15.54 -22.12
CA GLY A 232 -47.03 15.61 -23.59
C GLY A 232 -46.00 14.77 -24.35
N GLY A 233 -46.50 13.79 -25.14
CA GLY A 233 -46.01 13.45 -26.49
C GLY A 233 -44.75 12.58 -26.61
N GLY A 234 -44.92 11.34 -27.11
CA GLY A 234 -43.84 10.36 -27.28
C GLY A 234 -42.98 10.49 -28.54
N SER A 235 -41.92 9.69 -28.61
CA SER A 235 -41.37 9.08 -29.84
C SER A 235 -40.25 8.11 -29.52
N THR A 236 -40.34 6.88 -30.03
CA THR A 236 -39.35 5.80 -29.91
C THR A 236 -38.42 5.82 -31.12
N ALA A 237 -37.11 6.03 -30.90
CA ALA A 237 -36.09 5.81 -31.92
C ALA A 237 -34.97 4.92 -31.37
N THR A 238 -34.83 3.74 -31.95
CA THR A 238 -33.76 2.76 -31.72
C THR A 238 -32.59 3.04 -32.66
N ALA A 239 -31.38 3.20 -32.12
CA ALA A 239 -30.15 3.38 -32.90
C ALA A 239 -29.27 2.10 -32.86
N PRO A 240 -28.59 1.73 -33.96
CA PRO A 240 -27.75 0.53 -34.02
C PRO A 240 -26.37 0.75 -33.39
N VAL A 241 -25.87 -0.28 -32.71
CA VAL A 241 -24.52 -0.32 -32.10
C VAL A 241 -23.52 -0.84 -33.13
N SER A 242 -22.54 -0.02 -33.50
CA SER A 242 -21.50 -0.31 -34.48
C SER A 242 -20.28 -1.01 -33.86
N VAL A 243 -19.90 -2.16 -34.44
CA VAL A 243 -18.87 -3.11 -33.92
C VAL A 243 -17.43 -2.62 -34.10
N THR A 244 -17.20 -1.58 -34.91
CA THR A 244 -15.86 -1.04 -35.21
C THR A 244 -15.22 -0.23 -34.06
N ALA A 245 -15.97 0.08 -33.00
CA ALA A 245 -15.48 0.86 -31.86
C ALA A 245 -14.63 0.04 -30.85
N ALA A 246 -14.67 -1.30 -30.92
CA ALA A 246 -14.02 -2.17 -29.93
C ALA A 246 -12.48 -2.23 -30.09
N ALA A 247 -11.95 -2.13 -31.31
CA ALA A 247 -10.51 -2.24 -31.58
C ALA A 247 -9.73 -0.98 -31.13
N THR A 248 -10.31 0.20 -31.29
CA THR A 248 -9.72 1.48 -30.84
C THR A 248 -9.77 1.65 -29.32
N ALA A 249 -10.76 1.05 -28.66
CA ALA A 249 -10.90 1.07 -27.20
C ALA A 249 -9.82 0.25 -26.46
N ALA A 250 -9.35 -0.85 -27.05
CA ALA A 250 -8.32 -1.71 -26.46
C ALA A 250 -6.95 -1.01 -26.37
N VAL A 251 -6.59 -0.22 -27.38
CA VAL A 251 -5.34 0.59 -27.38
C VAL A 251 -5.45 1.77 -26.40
N GLY A 252 -6.64 2.38 -26.26
CA GLY A 252 -6.90 3.43 -25.27
C GLY A 252 -6.88 2.93 -23.82
N ALA A 253 -7.35 1.71 -23.57
CA ALA A 253 -7.35 1.09 -22.23
C ALA A 253 -5.93 0.80 -21.72
N ALA A 254 -5.01 0.38 -22.59
CA ALA A 254 -3.60 0.16 -22.22
C ALA A 254 -2.89 1.44 -21.78
N LYS A 255 -3.25 2.60 -22.38
CA LYS A 255 -2.75 3.92 -21.97
C LYS A 255 -3.41 4.43 -20.68
N ALA A 256 -4.68 4.12 -20.46
CA ALA A 256 -5.41 4.49 -19.25
C ALA A 256 -4.93 3.73 -17.99
N VAL A 257 -4.47 2.48 -18.13
CA VAL A 257 -3.92 1.69 -17.01
C VAL A 257 -2.59 2.23 -16.50
N SER A 258 -1.77 2.85 -17.36
CA SER A 258 -0.56 3.57 -16.91
C SER A 258 -0.84 4.90 -16.19
N ASP A 259 -2.03 5.48 -16.37
CA ASP A 259 -2.40 6.79 -15.82
C ASP A 259 -3.30 6.72 -14.56
N LEU A 260 -3.73 5.53 -14.17
CA LEU A 260 -4.69 5.31 -13.08
C LEU A 260 -4.18 5.65 -11.66
N PRO A 261 -2.92 5.42 -11.26
CA PRO A 261 -2.46 5.82 -9.93
C PRO A 261 -2.17 7.33 -9.78
N SER A 262 -2.32 8.12 -10.86
CA SER A 262 -2.04 9.57 -10.87
C SER A 262 -3.23 10.42 -10.40
N LYS A 263 -4.46 9.89 -10.46
CA LYS A 263 -5.68 10.66 -10.17
C LYS A 263 -6.09 10.69 -8.70
N ALA A 264 -5.59 9.76 -7.87
CA ALA A 264 -5.84 9.79 -6.43
C ALA A 264 -5.02 10.91 -5.74
N SER A 265 -3.84 11.25 -6.25
CA SER A 265 -2.99 12.31 -5.71
C SER A 265 -3.35 13.71 -6.24
N ALA A 266 -3.85 13.82 -7.47
CA ALA A 266 -4.24 15.10 -8.08
C ALA A 266 -5.54 15.71 -7.51
N ALA A 267 -6.31 14.97 -6.72
CA ALA A 267 -7.54 15.47 -6.08
C ALA A 267 -7.28 16.35 -4.83
N VAL A 268 -6.02 16.51 -4.40
CA VAL A 268 -5.62 17.27 -3.20
C VAL A 268 -4.86 18.55 -3.54
N GLU A 269 -4.56 18.80 -4.81
CA GLU A 269 -3.71 19.91 -5.25
C GLU A 269 -4.54 21.18 -5.48
N GLY A 270 -4.85 21.89 -4.39
CA GLY A 270 -5.66 23.09 -4.47
C GLY A 270 -5.80 23.87 -3.17
N LEU A 271 -4.73 24.02 -2.38
CA LEU A 271 -4.51 25.13 -1.45
C LEU A 271 -3.13 24.94 -0.81
N ALA A 272 -2.14 25.74 -1.22
CA ALA A 272 -0.86 25.82 -0.52
C ALA A 272 -0.98 26.82 0.64
N PRO A 273 -0.91 26.41 1.92
CA PRO A 273 -0.68 27.35 3.02
C PRO A 273 0.80 27.78 3.06
N PRO A 274 1.10 28.99 3.58
CA PRO A 274 2.48 29.45 3.73
C PRO A 274 3.25 28.55 4.71
N LEU A 275 4.50 28.24 4.32
CA LEU A 275 5.46 27.51 5.14
C LEU A 275 5.64 28.19 6.51
N PRO A 276 5.50 27.48 7.64
CA PRO A 276 5.92 28.02 8.93
C PRO A 276 7.45 28.07 8.99
N ALA A 277 7.97 29.18 9.51
CA ALA A 277 9.38 29.39 9.77
C ALA A 277 9.96 28.31 10.71
N ALA A 278 11.22 27.94 10.44
CA ALA A 278 12.00 26.91 11.09
C ALA A 278 11.72 26.74 12.60
N ALA A 279 11.17 25.58 12.97
CA ALA A 279 11.10 25.13 14.35
C ALA A 279 12.52 24.81 14.84
N LYS A 280 12.93 25.51 15.89
CA LYS A 280 14.19 25.32 16.62
C LYS A 280 14.25 23.88 17.15
N ALA A 281 15.36 23.18 16.87
CA ALA A 281 15.63 21.84 17.39
C ALA A 281 15.52 21.83 18.93
N VAL A 282 14.48 21.18 19.44
CA VAL A 282 14.34 20.88 20.87
C VAL A 282 15.05 19.55 21.11
N SER A 283 16.12 19.62 21.90
CA SER A 283 16.84 18.46 22.42
C SER A 283 15.92 17.56 23.26
N GLU A 284 15.91 16.27 22.95
CA GLU A 284 15.17 15.23 23.68
C GLU A 284 15.62 15.12 25.15
N PRO A 285 14.69 15.03 26.12
CA PRO A 285 14.95 14.40 27.40
C PRO A 285 14.40 12.97 27.40
N ALA A 286 15.19 12.05 27.95
CA ALA A 286 14.88 10.65 28.23
C ALA A 286 13.39 10.39 28.58
N MET A 287 12.61 9.88 27.61
CA MET A 287 11.15 9.71 27.72
C MET A 287 10.69 8.24 27.77
N ASP A 288 11.61 7.28 27.96
CA ASP A 288 11.32 5.85 27.78
C ASP A 288 10.76 5.08 28.99
N ARG A 289 10.64 5.70 30.18
CA ARG A 289 10.00 5.03 31.34
C ARG A 289 8.64 5.59 31.75
N ALA A 290 8.28 6.80 31.33
CA ALA A 290 6.98 7.40 31.65
C ALA A 290 5.87 7.01 30.64
N ALA A 291 6.25 6.62 29.42
CA ALA A 291 5.28 6.31 28.36
C ALA A 291 4.45 5.04 28.66
N ALA A 292 5.06 4.00 29.24
CA ALA A 292 4.35 2.75 29.57
C ALA A 292 3.30 2.92 30.70
N ALA A 293 3.52 3.86 31.63
CA ALA A 293 2.56 4.17 32.68
C ALA A 293 1.43 5.11 32.20
N ALA A 294 1.71 5.98 31.22
CA ALA A 294 0.71 6.88 30.64
C ALA A 294 -0.28 6.18 29.70
N THR A 295 0.08 5.05 29.09
CA THR A 295 -0.84 4.27 28.22
C THR A 295 -1.97 3.59 29.02
N ALA A 296 -1.75 3.27 30.30
CA ALA A 296 -2.78 2.64 31.14
C ALA A 296 -3.80 3.65 31.72
N ALA A 297 -3.39 4.90 31.95
CA ALA A 297 -4.22 5.91 32.63
C ALA A 297 -5.05 6.79 31.67
N SER A 298 -4.74 6.79 30.36
CA SER A 298 -5.52 7.52 29.34
C SER A 298 -6.57 6.62 28.65
N ARG A 299 -7.10 5.62 29.36
CA ARG A 299 -8.34 4.91 29.00
C ARG A 299 -9.56 5.67 29.51
N ARG A 300 -9.57 7.00 29.37
CA ARG A 300 -10.81 7.76 29.53
C ARG A 300 -11.71 7.37 28.37
N ASP A 301 -12.82 6.77 28.76
CA ASP A 301 -13.94 6.38 27.93
C ASP A 301 -14.45 7.61 27.15
N ASP A 302 -13.93 7.84 25.94
CA ASP A 302 -14.37 8.91 25.03
C ASP A 302 -15.80 8.68 24.50
N GLY A 303 -16.58 7.75 25.07
CA GLY A 303 -17.95 7.46 24.67
C GLY A 303 -18.09 6.92 23.24
N ARG A 304 -16.99 6.53 22.60
CA ARG A 304 -16.99 6.00 21.24
C ARG A 304 -16.97 4.48 21.29
N GLY A 305 -18.16 3.91 21.16
CA GLY A 305 -18.35 2.49 20.88
C GLY A 305 -17.52 2.00 19.69
N PRO A 306 -17.58 0.69 19.37
CA PRO A 306 -16.90 0.16 18.20
C PRO A 306 -17.27 0.97 16.94
N PRO A 307 -16.33 1.16 15.98
CA PRO A 307 -16.64 1.87 14.75
C PRO A 307 -17.87 1.21 14.09
N PRO A 308 -18.74 2.00 13.43
CA PRO A 308 -19.87 1.45 12.71
C PRO A 308 -19.41 0.30 11.79
N PRO A 309 -20.09 -0.85 11.80
CA PRO A 309 -19.65 -2.03 11.05
C PRO A 309 -19.56 -1.77 9.53
N GLU A 310 -20.27 -0.76 9.04
CA GLU A 310 -20.22 -0.28 7.65
C GLU A 310 -18.83 0.24 7.25
N LEU A 311 -18.05 0.80 8.17
CA LEU A 311 -16.70 1.32 7.88
C LEU A 311 -15.66 0.21 7.76
N LEU A 312 -15.98 -0.97 8.33
CA LEU A 312 -15.14 -2.17 8.29
C LEU A 312 -15.52 -3.09 7.12
N ARG A 313 -16.72 -2.92 6.56
CA ARG A 313 -17.22 -3.76 5.48
C ARG A 313 -16.88 -3.15 4.12
N PRO A 314 -16.34 -3.95 3.18
CA PRO A 314 -16.11 -3.46 1.83
C PRO A 314 -17.43 -3.04 1.16
N PRO A 315 -17.45 -1.92 0.41
CA PRO A 315 -18.68 -1.31 -0.10
C PRO A 315 -19.37 -2.11 -1.22
N SER A 316 -18.76 -3.18 -1.69
CA SER A 316 -19.38 -4.28 -2.45
C SER A 316 -18.25 -5.27 -2.71
N ALA A 317 -18.40 -6.51 -2.25
CA ALA A 317 -17.42 -7.53 -2.61
C ALA A 317 -17.47 -7.70 -4.13
N MET A 318 -16.31 -7.64 -4.79
CA MET A 318 -16.25 -8.10 -6.18
C MET A 318 -16.78 -9.54 -6.22
N PRO A 319 -17.54 -9.94 -7.26
CA PRO A 319 -17.98 -11.31 -7.40
C PRO A 319 -16.78 -12.25 -7.20
N ALA A 320 -16.92 -13.29 -6.38
CA ALA A 320 -15.81 -14.16 -6.00
C ALA A 320 -15.04 -14.70 -7.22
N ALA A 321 -15.75 -14.93 -8.34
CA ALA A 321 -15.16 -15.31 -9.62
C ALA A 321 -14.16 -14.30 -10.18
N VAL A 322 -14.45 -12.99 -10.09
CA VAL A 322 -13.56 -11.92 -10.58
C VAL A 322 -12.31 -11.83 -9.69
N SER A 323 -12.49 -11.86 -8.37
CA SER A 323 -11.37 -11.87 -7.41
C SER A 323 -10.46 -13.07 -7.60
N TYR A 324 -11.04 -14.27 -7.75
CA TYR A 324 -10.32 -15.51 -8.03
C TYR A 324 -9.52 -15.41 -9.34
N TYR A 325 -10.16 -14.87 -10.39
CA TYR A 325 -9.53 -14.66 -11.67
C TYR A 325 -8.32 -13.71 -11.56
N ILE A 326 -8.47 -12.54 -10.92
CA ILE A 326 -7.38 -11.56 -10.78
C ILE A 326 -6.19 -12.18 -10.05
N ARG A 327 -6.47 -12.89 -8.94
CA ARG A 327 -5.44 -13.60 -8.18
C ARG A 327 -4.72 -14.65 -9.02
N THR A 328 -5.47 -15.43 -9.80
CA THR A 328 -4.91 -16.47 -10.67
C THR A 328 -4.03 -15.86 -11.76
N ALA A 329 -4.48 -14.78 -12.39
CA ALA A 329 -3.70 -14.06 -13.40
C ALA A 329 -2.42 -13.46 -12.81
N GLN A 330 -2.48 -12.85 -11.63
CA GLN A 330 -1.30 -12.33 -10.92
C GLN A 330 -0.33 -13.45 -10.55
N ALA A 331 -0.82 -14.55 -9.95
CA ALA A 331 0.01 -15.69 -9.57
C ALA A 331 0.69 -16.33 -10.79
N LEU A 332 -0.05 -16.52 -11.90
CA LEU A 332 0.50 -17.02 -13.15
C LEU A 332 1.56 -16.08 -13.74
N THR A 333 1.30 -14.77 -13.71
CA THR A 333 2.28 -13.76 -14.18
C THR A 333 3.59 -13.87 -13.40
N TRP A 334 3.51 -13.97 -12.07
CA TRP A 334 4.69 -14.13 -11.22
C TRP A 334 5.38 -15.48 -11.41
N ALA A 335 4.63 -16.57 -11.62
CA ALA A 335 5.21 -17.87 -11.94
C ALA A 335 5.98 -17.83 -13.27
N VAL A 336 5.35 -17.33 -14.34
CA VAL A 336 5.99 -17.18 -15.66
C VAL A 336 7.23 -16.29 -15.55
N HIS A 337 7.12 -15.19 -14.81
CA HIS A 337 8.25 -14.32 -14.51
C HIS A 337 9.41 -15.09 -13.85
N ASP A 338 9.15 -15.78 -12.75
CA ASP A 338 10.17 -16.44 -11.94
C ASP A 338 10.83 -17.61 -12.68
N TYR A 339 10.08 -18.34 -13.51
CA TYR A 339 10.61 -19.50 -14.25
C TYR A 339 11.28 -19.13 -15.58
N LEU A 340 10.79 -18.12 -16.30
CA LEU A 340 11.27 -17.83 -17.66
C LEU A 340 12.11 -16.56 -17.75
N VAL A 341 11.77 -15.54 -16.97
CA VAL A 341 12.33 -14.19 -17.13
C VAL A 341 13.45 -13.96 -16.13
N ALA A 342 13.22 -14.27 -14.85
CA ALA A 342 14.16 -14.01 -13.78
C ALA A 342 15.55 -14.66 -13.97
N PRO A 343 15.68 -15.91 -14.48
CA PRO A 343 17.00 -16.51 -14.68
C PRO A 343 17.87 -15.80 -15.73
N VAL A 344 17.25 -15.09 -16.68
CA VAL A 344 17.94 -14.42 -17.79
C VAL A 344 18.14 -12.93 -17.51
N LEU A 345 17.14 -12.32 -16.88
CA LEU A 345 17.01 -10.86 -16.76
C LEU A 345 17.11 -10.34 -15.31
N GLY A 346 17.24 -11.25 -14.34
CA GLY A 346 17.19 -10.94 -12.91
C GLY A 346 15.76 -10.85 -12.37
N SER A 347 15.60 -10.83 -11.05
CA SER A 347 14.28 -10.93 -10.40
C SER A 347 13.35 -9.76 -10.67
N GLY A 348 13.85 -8.63 -11.20
CA GLY A 348 13.05 -7.43 -11.43
C GLY A 348 12.37 -6.88 -10.16
N CYS A 349 12.82 -7.31 -8.97
CA CYS A 349 12.24 -6.97 -7.68
C CYS A 349 13.26 -6.34 -6.73
N GLU A 350 14.54 -6.60 -6.91
CA GLU A 350 15.57 -6.22 -5.93
C GLU A 350 16.36 -5.00 -6.43
N SER A 351 16.78 -4.17 -5.49
CA SER A 351 17.78 -3.14 -5.79
C SER A 351 19.15 -3.80 -5.80
N THR A 352 19.93 -3.59 -6.86
CA THR A 352 21.25 -4.23 -7.10
C THR A 352 22.28 -4.04 -5.97
N LYS A 353 22.03 -3.14 -5.00
CA LYS A 353 22.88 -2.93 -3.82
C LYS A 353 22.48 -3.76 -2.59
N GLN A 354 21.29 -4.37 -2.55
CA GLN A 354 20.85 -5.13 -1.38
C GLN A 354 21.56 -6.49 -1.23
N GLU A 355 22.18 -7.00 -2.29
CA GLU A 355 22.96 -8.25 -2.24
C GLU A 355 24.31 -8.13 -1.49
N GLN A 356 24.72 -6.90 -1.11
CA GLN A 356 26.05 -6.64 -0.52
C GLN A 356 26.01 -6.22 0.96
N ARG A 357 24.87 -6.33 1.65
CA ARG A 357 24.73 -6.05 3.09
C ARG A 357 24.06 -7.23 3.81
#